data_AF-A0A953UHA0-F1
#
_entry.id   AF-A0A953UHA0-F1
#
_cell.length_a   1.000
_cell.length_b   1.000
_cell.length_c   1.000
_cell.angle_alpha   90.00
_cell.angle_beta   90.00
_cell.angle_gamma   90.00
#
_symmetry.space_group_name_H-M   'P 1'
#
loop_
_entity.id
_entity.type
_entity.pdbx_description
1 polymer ?
#
loop_
_entity_poly.entity_id
_entity_poly.type
_entity_poly.pdbx_seq_one_letter_code
_entity_poly.pdbx_strand_id
1 'polypeptide(L)'
;MKANILDLRYRTKDVLKAVERGETVTVFHRGKAKARIVPEPAPRPAKLSKDGAFGMWKNRKDLADVPDLIQRLRKGRSLDL
;
A
#
# COMPACT_ATOMS: atom_id res chain seq x y z
N MET A 1 -10.77 6.28 -5.20
CA MET A 1 -11.40 7.63 -5.19
C MET A 1 -12.32 7.83 -6.41
N LYS A 2 -13.35 8.69 -6.33
CA LYS A 2 -14.17 9.14 -7.48
C LYS A 2 -13.92 10.63 -7.71
N ALA A 3 -13.80 11.06 -8.97
CA ALA A 3 -13.63 12.46 -9.36
C ALA A 3 -14.55 12.80 -10.54
N ASN A 4 -15.08 14.00 -10.59
CA ASN A 4 -15.76 14.53 -11.77
C ASN A 4 -14.74 15.20 -12.71
N ILE A 5 -15.09 15.42 -13.97
CA ILE A 5 -14.25 16.15 -14.93
C ILE A 5 -13.90 17.56 -14.45
N LEU A 6 -14.79 18.22 -13.70
CA LEU A 6 -14.48 19.52 -13.09
C LEU A 6 -13.35 19.42 -12.06
N ASP A 7 -13.28 18.31 -11.31
CA ASP A 7 -12.22 18.11 -10.32
C ASP A 7 -10.85 17.96 -10.98
N LEU A 8 -10.78 17.48 -12.22
CA LEU A 8 -9.53 17.46 -12.99
C LEU A 8 -9.01 18.86 -13.30
N ARG A 9 -9.89 19.87 -13.38
CA ARG A 9 -9.52 21.27 -13.62
C ARG A 9 -9.23 22.03 -12.33
N TYR A 10 -10.06 21.86 -11.32
CA TYR A 10 -10.02 22.69 -10.10
C TYR A 10 -9.30 22.03 -8.92
N ARG A 11 -9.23 20.70 -8.90
CA ARG A 11 -8.70 19.90 -7.77
C ARG A 11 -7.66 18.88 -8.23
N THR A 12 -6.93 19.20 -9.30
CA THR A 12 -5.90 18.33 -9.87
C THR A 12 -4.86 17.92 -8.83
N LYS A 13 -4.51 18.82 -7.91
CA LYS A 13 -3.57 18.53 -6.81
C LYS A 13 -4.03 17.36 -5.93
N ASP A 14 -5.32 17.29 -5.60
CA ASP A 14 -5.86 16.23 -4.76
C ASP A 14 -5.97 14.90 -5.53
N VAL A 15 -6.31 14.98 -6.82
CA VAL A 15 -6.32 13.84 -7.73
C VAL A 15 -4.92 13.24 -7.85
N LEU A 16 -3.89 14.07 -8.07
CA LEU A 16 -2.50 13.64 -8.15
C LEU A 16 -2.04 12.99 -6.84
N LYS A 17 -2.32 13.61 -5.68
CA LYS A 17 -1.99 13.03 -4.37
C LYS A 17 -2.61 11.65 -4.15
N ALA A 18 -3.86 11.45 -4.57
CA ALA A 18 -4.50 10.15 -4.45
C ALA A 18 -3.78 9.10 -5.32
N VAL A 19 -3.44 9.46 -6.55
CA VAL A 19 -2.69 8.59 -7.47
C VAL A 19 -1.29 8.28 -6.92
N GLU A 20 -0.57 9.27 -6.40
CA GLU A 20 0.76 9.09 -5.77
C GLU A 20 0.73 8.13 -4.57
N ARG A 21 -0.37 8.07 -3.83
CA ARG A 21 -0.57 7.09 -2.73
C ARG A 21 -0.88 5.67 -3.21
N GLY A 22 -0.92 5.45 -4.53
CA GLY A 22 -1.27 4.15 -5.11
C GLY A 22 -2.78 3.95 -5.30
N GLU A 23 -3.63 4.96 -5.04
CA GLU A 23 -5.06 4.84 -5.24
C GLU A 23 -5.42 4.97 -6.72
N THR A 24 -6.38 4.16 -7.20
CA THR A 24 -7.01 4.38 -8.50
C THR A 24 -8.14 5.41 -8.39
N VAL A 25 -8.15 6.40 -9.30
CA VAL A 25 -9.18 7.44 -9.36
C VAL A 25 -10.09 7.17 -10.56
N THR A 26 -11.39 6.97 -10.32
CA THR A 26 -12.38 6.85 -11.40
C THR A 26 -12.97 8.21 -11.74
N VAL A 27 -12.85 8.61 -13.00
CA VAL A 27 -13.34 9.89 -13.53
C VAL A 27 -14.75 9.72 -14.08
N PHE A 28 -15.66 10.59 -13.64
CA PHE A 28 -17.05 10.65 -14.07
C PHE A 28 -17.31 11.89 -14.95
N HIS A 29 -18.21 11.73 -15.91
CA HIS A 29 -18.83 12.82 -16.67
C HIS A 29 -20.35 12.66 -16.62
N ARG A 30 -21.06 13.68 -16.14
CA ARG A 30 -22.54 13.68 -16.07
C ARG A 30 -23.09 12.38 -15.44
N GLY A 31 -22.48 11.97 -14.31
CA GLY A 31 -22.87 10.77 -13.55
C GLY A 31 -22.40 9.42 -14.13
N LYS A 32 -21.76 9.40 -15.31
CA LYS A 32 -21.26 8.16 -15.92
C LYS A 32 -19.75 8.05 -15.78
N ALA A 33 -19.25 6.87 -15.41
CA ALA A 33 -17.81 6.60 -15.41
C ALA A 33 -17.27 6.68 -16.85
N LYS A 34 -16.16 7.39 -17.05
CA LYS A 34 -15.56 7.61 -18.37
C LYS A 34 -14.11 7.17 -18.46
N ALA A 35 -13.35 7.29 -17.38
CA ALA A 35 -11.95 6.91 -17.35
C ALA A 35 -11.50 6.49 -15.95
N ARG A 36 -10.32 5.86 -15.87
CA ARG A 36 -9.61 5.61 -14.62
C ARG A 36 -8.19 6.17 -14.77
N ILE A 37 -7.75 6.90 -13.76
CA ILE A 37 -6.36 7.30 -13.60
C ILE A 37 -5.75 6.32 -12.62
N VAL A 38 -4.74 5.58 -13.09
CA VAL A 38 -4.03 4.58 -12.32
C VAL A 38 -2.61 5.09 -12.06
N PRO A 39 -2.03 4.77 -10.89
CA PRO A 39 -0.61 5.03 -10.66
C PRO A 39 0.23 4.24 -11.65
N GLU A 40 1.30 4.86 -12.12
CA GLU A 40 2.32 4.14 -12.86
C GLU A 40 2.96 3.11 -11.92
N PRO A 41 3.18 1.85 -12.33
CA PRO A 41 3.92 0.90 -11.54
C PRO A 41 5.28 1.50 -11.17
N ALA A 42 5.52 1.60 -9.86
CA ALA A 42 6.82 2.01 -9.37
C ALA A 42 7.90 1.08 -9.98
N PRO A 43 9.08 1.62 -10.33
CA PRO A 43 10.18 0.78 -10.79
C PRO A 43 10.36 -0.35 -9.79
N ARG A 44 10.34 -1.59 -10.30
CA ARG A 44 10.44 -2.77 -9.45
C ARG A 44 11.69 -2.59 -8.58
N PRO A 45 11.58 -2.66 -7.24
CA PRO A 45 12.77 -2.55 -6.40
C PRO A 45 13.80 -3.59 -6.87
N ALA A 46 15.08 -3.25 -6.70
CA ALA A 46 16.18 -4.15 -7.02
C ALA A 46 15.86 -5.56 -6.50
N LYS A 47 16.25 -6.59 -7.26
CA LYS A 47 15.97 -7.99 -6.91
C LYS A 47 16.25 -8.21 -5.43
N LEU A 48 15.18 -8.39 -4.64
CA LEU A 48 15.24 -8.52 -3.18
C LEU A 48 16.16 -9.68 -2.76
N SER A 49 16.32 -10.67 -3.64
CA SER A 49 17.26 -11.79 -3.50
C SER A 49 18.74 -11.39 -3.38
N LYS A 50 19.11 -10.14 -3.69
CA LYS A 50 20.47 -9.62 -3.51
C LYS A 50 20.68 -8.95 -2.14
N ASP A 51 19.61 -8.72 -1.38
CA ASP A 51 19.68 -8.14 -0.04
C ASP A 51 20.11 -9.21 0.96
N GLY A 52 21.03 -8.89 1.86
CA GLY A 52 21.51 -9.82 2.91
C GLY A 52 20.42 -10.22 3.91
N ALA A 53 19.36 -9.41 4.04
CA ALA A 53 18.19 -9.77 4.84
C ALA A 53 17.27 -10.77 4.14
N PHE A 54 17.42 -11.02 2.83
CA PHE A 54 16.55 -11.95 2.12
C PHE A 54 16.74 -13.39 2.63
N GLY A 55 15.66 -13.98 3.14
CA GLY A 55 15.69 -15.34 3.72
C GLY A 55 16.20 -15.41 5.16
N MET A 56 16.43 -14.29 5.84
CA MET A 56 16.89 -14.26 7.24
C MET A 56 15.97 -15.05 8.21
N TRP A 57 14.68 -15.22 7.86
CA TRP A 57 13.70 -15.96 8.67
C TRP A 57 13.49 -17.40 8.21
N LYS A 58 14.19 -17.86 7.16
CA LYS A 58 14.01 -19.21 6.58
C LYS A 58 14.20 -20.34 7.60
N ASN A 59 15.09 -20.13 8.58
CA ASN A 59 15.44 -21.13 9.59
C ASN A 59 14.83 -20.86 10.96
N ARG A 60 13.96 -19.85 11.10
CA ARG A 60 13.29 -19.53 12.37
C ARG A 60 12.12 -20.49 12.60
N LYS A 61 12.24 -21.33 13.63
CA LYS A 61 11.22 -22.32 14.01
C LYS A 61 10.08 -21.72 14.86
N ASP A 62 10.36 -20.61 15.51
CA ASP A 62 9.41 -19.85 16.34
C ASP A 62 8.36 -19.08 15.51
N LEU A 63 8.52 -19.03 14.19
CA LEU A 63 7.53 -18.51 13.24
C LEU A 63 6.60 -19.62 12.69
N ALA A 64 6.75 -20.87 13.13
CA ALA A 64 5.95 -21.99 12.65
C ALA A 64 4.45 -21.83 12.95
N ASP A 65 4.12 -21.17 14.06
CA ASP A 65 2.76 -20.80 14.44
C ASP A 65 2.55 -19.29 14.25
N VAL A 66 1.96 -18.93 13.12
CA VAL A 66 1.69 -17.53 12.74
C VAL A 66 0.67 -16.86 13.68
N PRO A 67 -0.46 -17.49 14.04
CA PRO A 67 -1.40 -16.93 15.01
C PRO A 67 -0.78 -16.58 16.37
N ASP A 68 -0.05 -17.51 17.00
CA ASP A 68 0.56 -17.29 18.32
C ASP A 68 1.62 -16.18 18.26
N LEU A 69 2.44 -16.17 17.21
CA LEU A 69 3.42 -15.12 16.95
C LEU A 69 2.76 -13.73 16.88
N ILE A 70 1.69 -13.59 16.07
CA ILE A 70 0.99 -12.31 15.92
C ILE A 70 0.38 -11.86 17.25
N GLN A 71 -0.16 -12.79 18.03
CA GLN A 71 -0.71 -12.48 19.34
C GLN A 71 0.37 -11.97 20.29
N ARG A 72 1.55 -12.62 20.33
CA ARG A 72 2.71 -12.17 21.11
C ARG A 72 3.21 -10.80 20.68
N LEU A 73 3.31 -10.54 19.38
CA LEU A 73 3.73 -9.23 18.85
C LEU A 73 2.74 -8.10 19.19
N ARG A 74 1.45 -8.42 19.30
CA ARG A 74 0.41 -7.46 19.69
C ARG A 74 0.28 -7.27 21.20
N LYS A 75 0.77 -8.22 22.01
CA LYS A 75 0.87 -8.01 23.46
C LYS A 75 1.85 -6.86 23.68
N GLY A 76 1.34 -5.74 24.17
CA GLY A 76 2.17 -4.60 24.55
C GLY A 76 3.28 -5.03 25.50
N ARG A 77 4.39 -4.28 25.55
CA ARG A 77 5.48 -4.60 26.48
C ARG A 77 4.95 -4.54 27.90
N SER A 78 4.96 -5.66 28.61
CA SER A 78 4.89 -5.63 30.06
C SER A 78 6.22 -5.06 30.54
N LEU A 79 6.19 -3.87 31.15
CA LEU A 79 7.26 -3.49 32.06
C LEU A 79 7.15 -4.44 33.25
N ASP A 80 7.99 -5.47 33.30
CA ASP A 80 8.34 -6.06 34.59
C ASP A 80 9.34 -5.09 35.24
N LEU A 81 8.88 -4.42 36.31
CA LEU A 81 9.69 -3.65 37.25
C LEU A 81 10.03 -4.54 38.45
#